data_AF-A0A3C0NAI9-F1
#
_entry.id   AF-A0A3C0NAI9-F1
#
_cell.length_a   1.000
_cell.length_b   1.000
_cell.length_c   1.000
_cell.angle_alpha   90.00
_cell.angle_beta   90.00
_cell.angle_gamma   90.00
#
_symmetry.space_group_name_H-M   'P 1'
#
loop_
_entity.id
_entity.type
_entity.pdbx_description
1 polymer ?
#
loop_
_entity_poly.entity_id
_entity_poly.type
_entity_poly.pdbx_seq_one_letter_code
_entity_poly.pdbx_strand_id
1 'polypeptide(L)'
;MEDYAFLNLEKLRFTLETCLLEQIPGREAFKDESFCDSFQNIEERAKNMDDWLAHYMLQEGTWNTPIVLLDNQDDRYNLLTGVLLKQPYHLLEGHRRLSFLNGLRRLNKARPRHKVWIAKIDI
;
A
#
# COMPACT_ATOMS: atom_id res chain seq x y z
N MET A 1 -2.81 13.36 -6.61
CA MET A 1 -1.87 12.40 -7.24
C MET A 1 -0.53 12.69 -6.64
N GLU A 2 0.09 11.71 -5.97
CA GLU A 2 1.44 11.88 -5.42
C GLU A 2 2.44 11.85 -6.56
N ASP A 3 3.39 12.79 -6.55
CA ASP A 3 4.45 12.86 -7.54
C ASP A 3 5.70 12.19 -6.98
N TYR A 4 6.06 11.07 -7.59
CA TYR A 4 7.24 10.27 -7.27
C TYR A 4 8.29 10.31 -8.39
N ALA A 5 8.20 11.24 -9.34
CA ALA A 5 9.16 11.34 -10.44
C ALA A 5 10.61 11.53 -9.95
N PHE A 6 10.80 12.17 -8.80
CA PHE A 6 12.11 12.35 -8.17
C PHE A 6 12.79 11.02 -7.76
N LEU A 7 12.04 9.92 -7.63
CA LEU A 7 12.61 8.59 -7.38
C LEU A 7 13.33 8.01 -8.59
N ASN A 8 13.21 8.63 -9.76
CA ASN A 8 13.82 8.18 -11.01
C ASN A 8 13.42 6.72 -11.30
N LEU A 9 12.12 6.51 -11.50
CA LEU A 9 11.45 5.20 -11.46
C LEU A 9 12.10 4.12 -12.34
N GLU A 10 12.79 4.51 -13.41
CA GLU A 10 13.56 3.61 -14.27
C GLU A 10 14.78 2.96 -13.60
N LYS A 11 15.25 3.51 -12.47
CA LYS A 11 16.32 2.94 -11.64
C LYS A 11 15.79 2.01 -10.55
N LEU A 12 14.48 1.99 -10.33
CA LEU A 12 13.90 1.12 -9.31
C LEU A 12 13.86 -0.32 -9.80
N ARG A 13 14.26 -1.25 -8.93
CA ARG A 13 14.06 -2.68 -9.15
C ARG A 13 12.79 -3.13 -8.48
N PHE A 14 11.91 -3.76 -9.23
CA PHE A 14 10.64 -4.28 -8.74
C PHE A 14 10.70 -5.80 -8.61
N THR A 15 10.28 -6.29 -7.45
CA THR A 15 10.14 -7.73 -7.18
C THR A 15 8.72 -8.02 -6.70
N LEU A 16 8.08 -9.05 -7.27
CA LEU A 16 6.75 -9.46 -6.84
C LEU A 16 6.89 -10.50 -5.74
N GLU A 17 6.50 -10.13 -4.53
CA GLU A 17 6.59 -10.99 -3.36
C GLU A 17 5.19 -11.45 -2.92
N THR A 18 5.14 -12.57 -2.20
CA THR A 18 3.92 -13.01 -1.49
C THR A 18 4.16 -12.89 0.00
N CYS A 19 3.57 -11.86 0.60
CA CYS A 19 3.74 -11.53 2.02
C CYS A 19 2.57 -12.10 2.83
N LEU A 20 2.82 -12.42 4.10
CA LEU A 20 1.78 -12.69 5.08
C LEU A 20 1.07 -11.39 5.46
N LEU A 21 -0.20 -11.46 5.88
CA LEU A 21 -1.00 -10.29 6.23
C LEU A 21 -0.34 -9.40 7.30
N GLU A 22 0.32 -10.02 8.27
CA GLU A 22 1.05 -9.37 9.37
C GLU A 22 2.32 -8.65 8.92
N GLN A 23 2.85 -8.98 7.74
CA GLN A 23 4.03 -8.33 7.15
C GLN A 23 3.67 -7.09 6.32
N ILE A 24 2.39 -6.93 5.97
CA ILE A 24 1.93 -5.80 5.16
C ILE A 24 1.72 -4.60 6.08
N PRO A 25 2.33 -3.44 5.78
CA PRO A 25 2.22 -2.26 6.63
C PRO A 25 0.77 -1.78 6.75
N GLY A 26 0.49 -1.06 7.83
CA GLY A 26 -0.76 -0.34 8.04
C GLY A 26 -0.75 1.05 7.43
N ARG A 27 -1.38 1.99 8.12
CA ARG A 27 -1.48 3.39 7.70
C ARG A 27 -0.12 4.11 7.68
N GLU A 28 0.85 3.65 8.45
CA GLU A 28 2.18 4.24 8.59
C GLU A 28 2.98 4.28 7.28
N ALA A 29 2.65 3.45 6.28
CA ALA A 29 3.28 3.46 4.97
C ALA A 29 2.79 4.62 4.08
N PHE A 30 1.63 5.21 4.36
CA PHE A 30 1.07 6.30 3.56
C PHE A 30 1.86 7.58 3.80
N LYS A 31 2.04 8.40 2.75
CA LYS A 31 2.57 9.76 2.92
C LYS A 31 1.69 10.58 3.87
N ASP A 32 0.37 10.48 3.69
CA ASP A 32 -0.67 11.04 4.57
C ASP A 32 -1.55 9.91 5.13
N GLU A 33 -1.43 9.67 6.43
CA GLU A 33 -2.17 8.61 7.13
C GLU A 33 -3.69 8.84 7.12
N SER A 34 -4.15 10.10 7.02
CA SER A 34 -5.58 10.43 7.00
C SER A 34 -6.29 9.87 5.76
N PHE A 35 -5.54 9.63 4.67
CA PHE A 35 -6.07 8.95 3.50
C PHE A 35 -6.45 7.51 3.82
N CYS A 36 -5.62 6.79 4.60
CA CYS A 36 -5.96 5.44 5.05
C CYS A 36 -7.28 5.46 5.82
N ASP A 37 -7.39 6.40 6.75
CA ASP A 37 -8.55 6.51 7.64
C ASP A 37 -9.85 6.83 6.90
N SER A 38 -9.77 7.61 5.82
CA SER A 38 -10.92 7.99 4.99
C SER A 38 -11.54 6.84 4.19
N PHE A 39 -10.79 5.75 3.97
CA PHE A 39 -11.22 4.64 3.11
C PHE A 39 -11.28 3.29 3.83
N GLN A 40 -10.80 3.16 5.06
CA GLN A 40 -10.76 1.86 5.75
C GLN A 40 -12.13 1.24 6.06
N ASN A 41 -13.22 2.02 6.07
CA ASN A 41 -14.57 1.46 6.27
C ASN A 41 -15.10 0.84 4.96
N ILE A 42 -14.55 -0.32 4.61
CA ILE A 42 -14.83 -1.02 3.35
C ILE A 42 -16.30 -1.46 3.23
N GLU A 43 -16.96 -1.83 4.33
CA GLU A 43 -18.38 -2.24 4.30
C GLU A 43 -19.29 -1.06 3.95
N GLU A 44 -19.01 0.14 4.46
CA GLU A 44 -19.73 1.35 4.06
C GLU A 44 -19.48 1.69 2.59
N ARG A 45 -18.22 1.57 2.15
CA ARG A 45 -17.83 1.84 0.75
C ARG A 45 -18.51 0.88 -0.22
N ALA A 46 -18.62 -0.39 0.15
CA ALA A 46 -19.33 -1.42 -0.62
C ALA A 46 -20.86 -1.20 -0.65
N LYS A 47 -21.45 -0.29 0.13
CA LYS A 47 -22.87 0.07 -0.09
C LYS A 47 -23.08 0.86 -1.38
N ASN A 48 -22.04 1.54 -1.85
CA ASN A 48 -22.07 2.18 -3.17
C ASN A 48 -21.83 1.13 -4.25
N MET A 49 -22.81 0.90 -5.12
CA MET A 49 -22.71 -0.08 -6.22
C MET A 49 -21.62 0.28 -7.25
N ASP A 50 -21.25 1.57 -7.35
CA ASP A 50 -20.22 2.03 -8.27
C ASP A 50 -18.80 1.79 -7.73
N ASP A 51 -18.65 1.49 -6.43
CA ASP A 51 -17.35 1.23 -5.82
C ASP A 51 -16.94 -0.24 -6.00
N TRP A 52 -16.77 -0.65 -7.25
CA TRP A 52 -16.48 -2.03 -7.63
C TRP A 52 -15.26 -2.61 -6.89
N LEU A 53 -14.26 -1.78 -6.57
CA LEU A 53 -13.07 -2.20 -5.85
C LEU A 53 -13.39 -2.61 -4.41
N ALA A 54 -14.26 -1.87 -3.72
CA ALA A 54 -14.71 -2.21 -2.37
C ALA A 54 -15.46 -3.55 -2.37
N HIS A 55 -16.37 -3.75 -3.33
CA HIS A 55 -17.07 -5.02 -3.53
C HIS A 55 -16.11 -6.18 -3.76
N TYR A 56 -15.22 -6.03 -4.72
CA TYR A 56 -14.23 -7.04 -5.07
C TYR A 56 -13.40 -7.44 -3.84
N MET A 57 -12.83 -6.45 -3.15
CA MET A 57 -11.95 -6.72 -2.01
C MET A 57 -12.70 -7.29 -0.82
N LEU A 58 -13.96 -6.89 -0.60
CA LEU A 58 -14.81 -7.45 0.45
C LEU A 58 -15.17 -8.91 0.20
N GLN A 59 -15.40 -9.28 -1.06
CA GLN A 59 -15.68 -10.67 -1.46
C GLN A 59 -14.41 -11.53 -1.44
N GLU A 60 -13.32 -11.04 -2.03
CA GLU A 60 -12.11 -11.84 -2.23
C GLU A 60 -11.17 -11.80 -1.01
N GLY A 61 -11.30 -10.81 -0.12
CA GLY A 61 -10.40 -10.65 1.03
C GLY A 61 -8.99 -10.19 0.65
N THR A 62 -8.78 -9.76 -0.60
CA THR A 62 -7.49 -9.27 -1.12
C THR A 62 -7.73 -8.30 -2.28
N TRP A 63 -6.72 -7.55 -2.67
CA TRP A 63 -6.74 -6.67 -3.85
C TRP A 63 -6.76 -7.45 -5.18
N ASN A 64 -7.35 -6.84 -6.20
CA ASN A 64 -7.38 -7.32 -7.59
C ASN A 64 -6.03 -7.18 -8.30
N THR A 65 -5.21 -6.23 -7.85
CA THR A 65 -3.87 -5.95 -8.36
C THR A 65 -2.96 -5.66 -7.16
N PRO A 66 -1.71 -6.16 -7.14
CA PRO A 66 -0.75 -5.85 -6.08
C PRO A 66 -0.55 -4.36 -5.86
N ILE A 67 -0.40 -3.95 -4.60
CA ILE A 67 0.10 -2.60 -4.26
C ILE A 67 1.60 -2.51 -4.55
N VAL A 68 2.13 -1.29 -4.58
CA VAL A 68 3.57 -1.03 -4.74
C VAL A 68 4.10 -0.35 -3.49
N LEU A 69 5.03 -1.01 -2.81
CA LEU A 69 5.76 -0.48 -1.67
C LEU A 69 7.21 -0.21 -2.07
N LEU A 70 7.72 0.96 -1.70
CA LEU A 70 9.13 1.25 -1.67
C LEU A 70 9.73 0.64 -0.40
N ASP A 71 10.74 -0.22 -0.57
CA ASP A 71 11.62 -0.66 0.50
C ASP A 71 12.54 0.51 0.90
N ASN A 72 12.24 1.10 2.06
CA ASN A 72 12.96 2.24 2.61
C ASN A 72 13.46 1.94 4.03
N GLN A 73 13.93 0.71 4.24
CA GLN A 73 14.53 0.27 5.51
C GLN A 73 15.76 1.12 5.88
N ASP A 74 16.43 1.66 4.87
CA ASP A 74 17.66 2.42 5.00
C ASP A 74 17.39 3.89 4.69
N ASP A 75 17.38 4.75 5.71
CA ASP A 75 17.01 6.18 5.63
C ASP A 75 17.99 7.01 4.77
N ARG A 76 19.04 6.38 4.22
CA ARG A 76 20.02 7.00 3.32
C ARG A 76 19.39 7.83 2.21
N TYR A 77 18.30 7.38 1.61
CA TYR A 77 17.67 8.15 0.52
C TYR A 77 17.03 9.46 1.02
N ASN A 78 16.33 9.41 2.15
CA ASN A 78 15.76 10.60 2.78
C ASN A 78 16.86 11.61 3.15
N LEU A 79 17.98 11.12 3.70
CA LEU A 79 19.14 11.94 4.05
C LEU A 79 19.79 12.63 2.83
N LEU A 80 19.85 11.94 1.68
CA LEU A 80 20.47 12.47 0.46
C LEU A 80 19.57 13.45 -0.29
N THR A 81 18.25 13.24 -0.27
CA THR A 81 17.30 14.02 -1.08
C THR A 81 16.52 15.07 -0.30
N GLY A 82 16.47 14.95 1.04
CA GLY A 82 15.64 15.79 1.90
C GLY A 82 14.14 15.51 1.78
N VAL A 83 13.74 14.51 0.98
CA VAL A 83 12.34 14.10 0.85
C VAL A 83 12.00 13.11 1.95
N LEU A 84 10.87 13.29 2.63
CA LEU A 84 10.43 12.40 3.69
C LEU A 84 9.64 11.21 3.11
N LEU A 85 10.31 10.07 2.92
CA LEU A 85 9.69 8.77 2.65
C LEU A 85 9.49 7.99 3.95
N LYS A 86 8.40 7.24 4.05
CA LYS A 86 8.07 6.45 5.24
C LYS A 86 8.98 5.22 5.38
N GLN A 87 9.07 4.70 6.60
CA GLN A 87 9.86 3.51 6.94
C GLN A 87 8.99 2.50 7.71
N PRO A 88 9.28 1.19 7.62
CA PRO A 88 10.29 0.57 6.74
C PRO A 88 9.84 0.53 5.27
N TYR A 89 8.56 0.78 5.01
CA TYR A 89 7.98 0.83 3.69
C TYR A 89 7.26 2.15 3.45
N HIS A 90 7.37 2.66 2.23
CA HIS A 90 6.56 3.79 1.76
C HIS A 90 5.62 3.33 0.65
N LEU A 91 4.34 3.67 0.74
CA LEU A 91 3.36 3.31 -0.27
C LEU A 91 3.51 4.20 -1.49
N LEU A 92 3.89 3.62 -2.63
CA LEU A 92 3.97 4.34 -3.90
C LEU A 92 2.64 4.30 -4.66
N GLU A 93 1.94 3.16 -4.60
CA GLU A 93 0.70 2.96 -5.34
C GLU A 93 -0.19 1.93 -4.62
N GLY A 94 -1.51 2.13 -4.74
CA GLY A 94 -2.50 1.22 -4.17
C GLY A 94 -3.16 1.74 -2.89
N HIS A 95 -3.17 3.06 -2.66
CA HIS A 95 -3.71 3.71 -1.46
C HIS A 95 -5.09 3.18 -1.06
N ARG A 96 -6.07 3.17 -1.99
CA ARG A 96 -7.41 2.63 -1.70
C ARG A 96 -7.37 1.15 -1.32
N ARG A 97 -6.55 0.34 -2.01
CA ARG A 97 -6.40 -1.10 -1.75
C ARG A 97 -5.80 -1.35 -0.38
N LEU A 98 -4.78 -0.61 0.02
CA LEU A 98 -4.19 -0.75 1.34
C LEU A 98 -5.15 -0.26 2.44
N SER A 99 -5.89 0.83 2.22
CA SER A 99 -6.94 1.28 3.14
C SER A 99 -8.01 0.19 3.34
N PHE A 100 -8.48 -0.40 2.25
CA PHE A 100 -9.44 -1.50 2.28
C PHE A 100 -8.89 -2.73 2.97
N LEU A 101 -7.63 -3.10 2.74
CA LEU A 101 -7.00 -4.21 3.46
C LEU A 101 -6.96 -3.96 4.97
N ASN A 102 -6.69 -2.73 5.42
CA ASN A 102 -6.76 -2.37 6.84
C ASN A 102 -8.17 -2.57 7.42
N GLY A 103 -9.21 -2.21 6.65
CA GLY A 103 -10.60 -2.52 6.98
C GLY A 103 -10.87 -4.02 7.09
N LEU A 104 -10.46 -4.79 6.08
CA LEU A 104 -10.61 -6.25 6.04
C LEU A 104 -9.89 -6.94 7.19
N ARG A 105 -8.69 -6.47 7.56
CA ARG A 105 -7.92 -6.96 8.71
C ARG A 105 -8.72 -6.80 10.00
N ARG A 106 -9.30 -5.62 10.24
CA ARG A 106 -10.16 -5.36 11.41
C ARG A 106 -11.42 -6.23 11.45
N LEU A 107 -11.97 -6.55 10.28
CA LEU A 107 -13.16 -7.40 10.13
C LEU A 107 -12.84 -8.90 10.15
N ASN A 108 -11.57 -9.30 10.25
CA ASN A 108 -11.10 -10.68 10.07
C ASN A 108 -11.53 -11.30 8.72
N LYS A 109 -11.64 -10.47 7.67
CA LYS A 109 -12.00 -10.87 6.30
C LYS A 109 -10.82 -10.88 5.32
N ALA A 110 -9.65 -10.42 5.75
CA ALA A 110 -8.45 -10.43 4.92
C ALA A 110 -7.92 -11.87 4.74
N ARG A 111 -7.44 -12.19 3.53
CA ARG A 111 -6.69 -13.43 3.28
C ARG A 111 -5.39 -13.42 4.10
N PRO A 112 -4.79 -14.58 4.39
CA PRO A 112 -3.53 -14.63 5.14
C PRO A 112 -2.31 -14.23 4.29
N ARG A 113 -2.42 -14.22 2.95
CA ARG A 113 -1.29 -13.97 2.04
C ARG A 113 -1.69 -13.05 0.91
N HIS A 114 -0.82 -12.11 0.56
CA HIS A 114 -1.05 -11.15 -0.50
C HIS A 114 0.18 -10.92 -1.36
N LYS A 115 -0.05 -10.68 -2.65
CA LYS A 115 1.01 -10.32 -3.59
C LYS A 115 1.30 -8.83 -3.52
N VAL A 116 2.57 -8.44 -3.34
CA VAL A 116 3.02 -7.05 -3.23
C VAL A 116 4.20 -6.83 -4.16
N TRP A 117 4.23 -5.70 -4.87
CA TRP A 117 5.44 -5.25 -5.56
C TRP A 117 6.32 -4.49 -4.57
N ILE A 118 7.54 -4.99 -4.35
CA ILE A 118 8.58 -4.31 -3.57
C ILE A 118 9.52 -3.62 -4.55
N ALA A 119 9.55 -2.29 -4.49
CA ALA A 119 10.46 -1.43 -5.23
C ALA A 119 11.70 -1.14 -4.37
N LYS A 120 12.89 -1.28 -4.94
CA LYS A 120 14.16 -0.97 -4.27
C LYS A 120 14.93 0.09 -5.05
N ILE A 121 15.53 1.01 -4.32
CA ILE A 121 16.47 2.00 -4.86
C ILE A 121 17.85 1.35 -4.88
N ASP A 122 18.46 1.24 -6.06
CA ASP A 122 19.89 0.96 -6.15
C ASP A 122 20.63 2.26 -5.77
N ILE A 123 21.13 2.33 -4.54
CA ILE A 123 21.97 3.44 -4.04
C ILE A 123 23.44 3.10 -4.28
#